data_AF-A0A925QHQ6-F1
#
_entry.id   AF-A0A925QHQ6-F1
#
_cell.length_a   1.000
_cell.length_b   1.000
_cell.length_c   1.000
_cell.angle_alpha   90.00
_cell.angle_beta   90.00
_cell.angle_gamma   90.00
#
_symmetry.space_group_name_H-M   'P 1'
#
loop_
_entity.id
_entity.type
_entity.pdbx_description
1 polymer ?
#
loop_
_entity_poly.entity_id
_entity_poly.type
_entity_poly.pdbx_seq_one_letter_code
_entity_poly.pdbx_strand_id
1 'polypeptide(L)'
;MKKYKIIDFWISVLLIIGSFIFSLVQFDRSFLIAYYIVGGWQIVSMSIHVFNRWFTHRGDRRYTYHILVGIIVAFSLIGLTYDPVLMFVLFPLVVAAPLMAIYYTWLCYAEIYVKMQRPLALLK
;
A
#
# COMPACT_ATOMS: atom_id res chain seq x y z
N MET A 1 14.34 -4.19 -10.95
CA MET A 1 13.66 -2.95 -10.50
C MET A 1 12.42 -2.62 -11.34
N LYS A 2 12.54 -2.14 -12.59
CA LYS A 2 11.38 -1.69 -13.41
C LYS A 2 10.31 -2.76 -13.64
N LYS A 3 10.70 -3.98 -14.04
CA LYS A 3 9.77 -5.10 -14.27
C LYS A 3 8.93 -5.43 -13.02
N TYR A 4 9.58 -5.58 -11.87
CA TYR A 4 8.89 -5.84 -10.60
C TYR A 4 7.89 -4.73 -10.26
N LYS A 5 8.30 -3.46 -10.37
CA LYS A 5 7.40 -2.35 -10.04
C LYS A 5 6.18 -2.27 -10.96
N ILE A 6 6.35 -2.56 -12.25
CA ILE A 6 5.23 -2.64 -13.19
C ILE A 6 4.26 -3.75 -12.77
N ILE A 7 4.78 -4.94 -12.44
CA ILE A 7 3.96 -6.06 -11.95
C ILE A 7 3.23 -5.67 -10.67
N ASP A 8 3.94 -5.11 -9.69
CA ASP A 8 3.39 -4.66 -8.41
C ASP A 8 2.27 -3.62 -8.56
N PHE A 9 2.48 -2.64 -9.45
CA PHE A 9 1.46 -1.65 -9.79
C PHE A 9 0.21 -2.31 -10.35
N TRP A 10 0.35 -3.19 -11.35
CA TRP A 10 -0.81 -3.87 -11.95
C TRP A 10 -1.52 -4.80 -10.98
N ILE A 11 -0.79 -5.56 -10.15
CA ILE A 11 -1.40 -6.39 -9.11
C ILE A 11 -2.19 -5.51 -8.14
N SER A 12 -1.64 -4.38 -7.70
CA SER A 12 -2.33 -3.46 -6.79
C SER A 12 -3.61 -2.89 -7.42
N VAL A 13 -3.55 -2.47 -8.69
CA VAL A 13 -4.72 -1.98 -9.44
C VAL A 13 -5.79 -3.08 -9.56
N LEU A 14 -5.41 -4.29 -9.95
CA LEU A 14 -6.34 -5.41 -10.11
C LEU A 14 -6.96 -5.83 -8.78
N LEU A 15 -6.18 -5.84 -7.70
CA LEU A 15 -6.70 -6.15 -6.36
C LEU A 15 -7.69 -5.09 -5.89
N ILE A 16 -7.40 -3.81 -6.06
CA ILE A 16 -8.30 -2.72 -5.66
C ILE A 16 -9.61 -2.77 -6.47
N ILE A 17 -9.53 -2.82 -7.81
CA ILE A 17 -10.71 -2.86 -8.68
C ILE A 17 -11.51 -4.14 -8.44
N GLY A 18 -10.83 -5.29 -8.39
CA GLY A 18 -11.46 -6.58 -8.14
C GLY A 18 -12.16 -6.63 -6.79
N SER A 19 -11.54 -6.09 -5.74
CA SER A 19 -12.13 -6.03 -4.39
C SER A 19 -13.32 -5.09 -4.34
N PHE A 20 -13.26 -3.96 -5.06
CA PHE A 20 -14.37 -3.03 -5.17
C PHE A 20 -15.57 -3.66 -5.87
N ILE A 21 -15.37 -4.27 -7.05
CA ILE A 21 -16.43 -4.96 -7.78
C ILE A 21 -17.00 -6.12 -6.96
N PHE A 22 -16.14 -6.94 -6.34
CA PHE A 22 -16.55 -8.04 -5.49
C PHE A 22 -17.43 -7.56 -4.34
N SER A 23 -17.06 -6.46 -3.68
CA SER A 23 -17.84 -5.87 -2.57
C SER A 23 -19.18 -5.27 -3.02
N LEU A 24 -19.30 -4.84 -4.28
CA LEU A 24 -20.56 -4.38 -4.87
C LEU A 24 -21.49 -5.53 -5.28
N VAL A 25 -20.95 -6.72 -5.54
CA VAL A 25 -21.74 -7.92 -5.86
C VAL A 25 -22.16 -8.65 -4.58
N GLN A 26 -21.24 -8.77 -3.63
CA GLN A 26 -21.45 -9.46 -2.36
C GLN A 26 -21.57 -8.43 -1.23
N PHE A 27 -22.81 -8.13 -0.85
CA PHE A 27 -23.13 -7.25 0.29
C PHE A 27 -23.13 -8.02 1.63
N ASP A 28 -22.15 -8.89 1.83
CA ASP A 28 -21.99 -9.71 3.03
C ASP A 28 -20.64 -9.40 3.71
N ARG A 29 -20.19 -10.24 4.65
CA ARG A 29 -18.90 -10.03 5.34
C ARG A 29 -17.68 -10.37 4.47
N SER A 30 -17.87 -10.86 3.24
CA SER A 30 -16.78 -11.26 2.36
C SER A 30 -15.92 -10.07 1.91
N PHE A 31 -16.42 -8.82 1.97
CA PHE A 31 -15.60 -7.62 1.73
C PHE A 31 -14.39 -7.54 2.68
N LEU A 32 -14.48 -8.10 3.90
CA LEU A 32 -13.36 -8.14 4.84
C LEU A 32 -12.22 -9.01 4.32
N ILE A 33 -12.53 -10.12 3.64
CA ILE A 33 -11.52 -10.98 3.02
C ILE A 33 -10.78 -10.19 1.94
N ALA A 34 -11.52 -9.52 1.05
CA ALA A 34 -10.94 -8.67 0.02
C ALA A 34 -10.07 -7.55 0.61
N TYR A 35 -10.54 -6.92 1.69
CA TYR A 35 -9.81 -5.91 2.44
C TYR A 35 -8.47 -6.44 2.98
N TYR A 36 -8.45 -7.62 3.60
CA TYR A 36 -7.21 -8.24 4.10
C TYR A 36 -6.27 -8.66 2.97
N ILE A 37 -6.80 -9.13 1.84
CA ILE A 37 -5.97 -9.49 0.67
C ILE A 37 -5.27 -8.25 0.11
N VAL A 38 -6.01 -7.16 -0.11
CA VAL A 38 -5.44 -5.88 -0.60
C VAL A 38 -4.39 -5.38 0.38
N GLY A 39 -4.73 -5.28 1.67
CA GLY A 39 -3.82 -4.83 2.72
C GLY A 39 -2.56 -5.70 2.83
N GLY A 40 -2.72 -7.02 2.81
CA GLY A 40 -1.62 -7.99 2.85
C GLY A 40 -0.67 -7.83 1.67
N TRP A 41 -1.20 -7.68 0.45
CA TRP A 41 -0.36 -7.39 -0.72
C TRP A 41 0.43 -6.09 -0.55
N GLN A 42 -0.18 -5.04 0.00
CA GLN A 42 0.52 -3.77 0.24
C GLN A 42 1.72 -3.94 1.18
N ILE A 43 1.54 -4.68 2.27
CA ILE A 43 2.63 -4.95 3.23
C ILE A 43 3.75 -5.77 2.59
N VAL A 44 3.41 -6.80 1.81
CA VAL A 44 4.39 -7.62 1.09
C VAL A 44 5.18 -6.76 0.09
N SER A 45 4.47 -5.96 -0.72
CA SER A 45 5.10 -5.08 -1.70
C SER A 45 6.00 -4.04 -1.04
N MET A 46 5.52 -3.42 0.05
CA MET A 46 6.28 -2.48 0.86
C MET A 46 7.58 -3.11 1.39
N SER A 47 7.50 -4.32 1.92
CA SER A 47 8.64 -5.06 2.46
C SER A 47 9.70 -5.35 1.38
N ILE A 48 9.28 -5.75 0.17
CA ILE A 48 10.19 -5.97 -0.96
C ILE A 48 10.90 -4.67 -1.37
N HIS A 49 10.20 -3.53 -1.34
CA HIS A 49 10.80 -2.23 -1.62
C HIS A 49 11.83 -1.81 -0.55
N VAL A 50 11.55 -2.05 0.73
CA VAL A 50 12.51 -1.80 1.82
C VAL A 50 13.75 -2.67 1.69
N PHE A 51 13.56 -3.99 1.49
CA PHE A 51 14.66 -4.94 1.39
C PHE A 51 15.63 -4.59 0.27
N ASN A 52 15.10 -4.17 -0.89
CA ASN A 52 15.91 -3.77 -2.04
C ASN A 52 16.33 -2.28 -2.02
N ARG A 53 15.97 -1.52 -0.97
CA ARG A 53 16.23 -0.07 -0.82
C ARG A 53 15.76 0.78 -2.01
N TRP A 54 14.63 0.42 -2.62
CA TRP A 54 14.12 1.10 -3.79
C TRP A 54 13.28 2.33 -3.40
N PHE A 55 13.84 3.53 -3.62
CA PHE A 55 13.17 4.82 -3.36
C PHE A 55 12.77 5.00 -1.88
N THR A 56 13.55 4.40 -0.97
CA THR A 56 13.35 4.47 0.48
C THR A 56 14.34 5.43 1.15
N HIS A 57 14.76 6.50 0.47
CA HIS A 57 15.66 7.49 1.05
C HIS A 57 14.90 8.43 2.00
N ARG A 58 15.59 8.96 3.01
CA ARG A 58 14.99 9.94 3.93
C ARG A 58 14.56 11.18 3.13
N GLY A 59 13.29 11.57 3.32
CA GLY A 59 12.67 12.69 2.60
C GLY A 59 11.84 12.28 1.38
N ASP A 60 11.95 11.04 0.90
CA ASP A 60 11.06 10.54 -0.15
C ASP A 60 9.65 10.26 0.39
N ARG A 61 8.63 10.53 -0.43
CA ARG A 61 7.22 10.25 -0.09
C ARG A 61 6.98 8.79 0.33
N ARG A 62 7.72 7.85 -0.28
CA ARG A 62 7.64 6.42 0.04
C ARG A 62 8.15 6.13 1.44
N TYR A 63 9.25 6.77 1.84
CA TYR A 63 9.82 6.59 3.17
C TYR A 63 8.83 7.05 4.25
N THR A 64 8.20 8.21 4.06
CA THR A 64 7.15 8.70 4.98
C THR A 64 5.96 7.73 5.04
N TYR A 65 5.51 7.20 3.90
CA TYR A 65 4.45 6.20 3.85
C TYR A 65 4.82 4.93 4.63
N HIS A 66 6.05 4.42 4.44
CA HIS A 66 6.53 3.21 5.14
C HIS A 66 6.58 3.41 6.65
N ILE A 67 7.02 4.59 7.13
CA ILE A 67 6.99 4.93 8.55
C ILE A 67 5.56 4.93 9.07
N LEU A 68 4.64 5.60 8.37
CA LEU A 68 3.24 5.70 8.79
C LEU A 68 2.59 4.32 8.89
N VAL A 69 2.77 3.46 7.89
CA VAL A 69 2.27 2.07 7.92
C VAL A 69 2.96 1.28 9.04
N GLY A 70 4.27 1.44 9.22
CA GLY A 70 4.99 0.80 10.32
C GLY A 70 4.46 1.18 11.70
N ILE A 71 4.12 2.45 11.91
CA ILE A 71 3.48 2.95 13.14
C ILE A 71 2.12 2.29 13.32
N ILE A 72 1.27 2.28 12.28
CA ILE A 72 -0.06 1.64 12.34
C ILE A 72 0.05 0.16 12.71
N VAL A 73 0.97 -0.57 12.08
CA VAL A 73 1.21 -1.98 12.40
C VAL A 73 1.68 -2.15 13.84
N ALA A 74 2.63 -1.33 14.31
CA ALA A 74 3.11 -1.38 15.68
C ALA A 74 2.00 -1.13 16.71
N PHE A 75 1.16 -0.10 16.51
CA PHE A 75 0.01 0.16 17.36
C PHE A 75 -1.05 -0.93 17.28
N SER A 76 -1.25 -1.54 16.11
CA SER A 76 -2.16 -2.68 15.95
C SER A 76 -1.68 -3.89 16.76
N LEU A 77 -0.37 -4.16 16.77
CA LEU A 77 0.23 -5.23 17.56
C LEU A 77 0.13 -4.97 19.07
N ILE A 78 0.34 -3.72 19.51
CA ILE A 78 0.10 -3.32 20.91
C ILE A 78 -1.38 -3.45 21.26
N GLY A 79 -2.28 -3.11 20.35
CA GLY A 79 -3.72 -3.28 20.52
C GLY A 79 -4.13 -4.73 20.79
N LEU A 80 -3.39 -5.72 20.29
CA LEU A 80 -3.67 -7.14 20.57
C LEU A 80 -3.56 -7.50 22.07
N THR A 81 -2.85 -6.70 22.86
CA THR A 81 -2.77 -6.88 24.33
C THR A 81 -3.66 -5.90 25.09
N TYR A 82 -4.17 -4.86 24.43
CA TYR A 82 -5.00 -3.82 25.04
C TYR A 82 -6.12 -3.37 24.08
N ASP A 83 -7.29 -3.98 24.22
CA ASP A 83 -8.45 -3.83 23.33
C ASP A 83 -8.85 -2.37 23.02
N PRO A 84 -8.83 -1.41 23.97
CA PRO A 84 -9.19 -0.03 23.66
C PRO A 84 -8.28 0.61 22.60
N VAL A 85 -6.98 0.29 22.62
CA VAL A 85 -6.04 0.76 21.59
C VAL A 85 -6.34 0.10 20.25
N LEU A 86 -6.66 -1.19 20.24
CA LEU A 86 -7.00 -1.90 19.00
C LEU A 86 -8.21 -1.27 18.31
N MET A 87 -9.28 -0.99 19.07
CA MET A 87 -10.48 -0.35 18.53
C MET A 87 -10.18 1.06 18.02
N PHE A 88 -9.36 1.83 18.74
CA PHE A 88 -8.93 3.17 18.33
C PHE A 88 -8.15 3.17 17.01
N VAL A 89 -7.38 2.11 16.74
CA VAL A 89 -6.60 1.97 15.49
C VAL A 89 -7.45 1.40 14.36
N LEU A 90 -8.17 0.30 14.59
CA LEU A 90 -8.90 -0.41 13.54
C LEU A 90 -10.09 0.38 13.00
N PHE A 91 -10.81 1.12 13.85
CA PHE A 91 -11.99 1.87 13.44
C PHE A 91 -11.70 2.90 12.33
N PRO A 92 -10.74 3.84 12.48
CA PRO A 92 -10.37 4.73 11.38
C PRO A 92 -9.71 3.99 10.21
N LEU A 93 -9.05 2.84 10.47
CA LEU A 93 -8.38 2.07 9.43
C LEU A 93 -9.34 1.53 8.37
N VAL A 94 -10.58 1.19 8.73
CA VAL A 94 -11.60 0.73 7.77
C VAL A 94 -11.76 1.70 6.60
N VAL A 95 -11.69 3.01 6.86
CA VAL A 95 -11.78 4.06 5.82
C VAL A 95 -10.39 4.47 5.33
N ALA A 96 -9.40 4.55 6.22
CA ALA A 96 -8.06 5.00 5.86
C ALA A 96 -7.32 4.00 4.97
N ALA A 97 -7.47 2.68 5.17
CA ALA A 97 -6.71 1.69 4.41
C ALA A 97 -7.04 1.67 2.91
N PRO A 98 -8.31 1.74 2.46
CA PRO A 98 -8.61 1.89 1.03
C PRO A 98 -7.95 3.14 0.42
N LEU A 99 -7.97 4.26 1.14
CA LEU A 99 -7.35 5.52 0.70
C LEU A 99 -5.83 5.40 0.64
N MET A 100 -5.22 4.81 1.67
CA MET A 100 -3.79 4.49 1.67
C MET A 100 -3.44 3.56 0.52
N ALA A 101 -4.32 2.62 0.19
CA ALA A 101 -4.07 1.67 -0.87
C ALA A 101 -4.02 2.30 -2.26
N ILE A 102 -4.96 3.22 -2.52
CA ILE A 102 -4.97 4.07 -3.71
C ILE A 102 -3.72 4.95 -3.74
N TYR A 103 -3.39 5.59 -2.62
CA TYR A 103 -2.20 6.45 -2.52
C TYR A 103 -0.90 5.69 -2.79
N TYR A 104 -0.73 4.49 -2.23
CA TYR A 104 0.42 3.62 -2.48
C TYR A 104 0.53 3.23 -3.95
N THR A 105 -0.60 2.84 -4.55
CA THR A 105 -0.66 2.48 -5.97
C THR A 105 -0.26 3.66 -6.86
N TRP A 106 -0.75 4.87 -6.55
CA TRP A 106 -0.33 6.10 -7.22
C TRP A 106 1.16 6.40 -7.04
N LEU A 107 1.71 6.12 -5.86
CA LEU A 107 3.14 6.29 -5.60
C LEU A 107 3.97 5.33 -6.47
N CYS A 108 3.55 4.07 -6.61
CA CYS A 108 4.16 3.11 -7.55
C CYS A 108 4.06 3.61 -9.00
N TYR A 109 2.91 4.16 -9.41
CA TYR A 109 2.75 4.78 -10.73
C TYR A 109 3.73 5.93 -10.97
N ALA A 110 3.80 6.90 -10.04
CA ALA A 110 4.70 8.04 -10.15
C ALA A 110 6.17 7.61 -10.26
N GLU A 111 6.57 6.54 -9.56
CA GLU A 111 7.92 6.01 -9.66
C GLU A 111 8.21 5.39 -11.04
N ILE A 112 7.27 4.64 -11.61
CA ILE A 112 7.44 3.98 -12.91
C ILE A 112 7.42 5.00 -14.06
N TYR A 113 6.48 5.95 -14.02
CA TYR A 113 6.17 6.82 -15.14
C TYR A 113 6.74 8.22 -15.03
N VAL A 114 7.21 8.65 -13.85
CA VAL A 114 7.87 9.96 -13.68
C VAL A 114 9.34 9.76 -13.35
N LYS A 115 9.66 9.02 -12.28
CA LYS A 115 11.06 8.89 -11.82
C LYS A 115 11.93 7.95 -12.67
N MET A 116 11.34 7.00 -13.40
CA MET A 116 12.06 6.04 -14.26
C MET A 116 12.04 6.37 -15.75
N GLN A 117 11.55 7.55 -16.15
CA GLN A 117 11.79 8.04 -17.51
C GLN A 117 13.27 8.37 -17.67
N ARG A 118 13.86 8.08 -18.84
CA ARG A 118 15.27 8.41 -19.12
C ARG A 118 15.47 9.91 -18.86
N PRO A 119 16.54 10.33 -18.14
CA PRO A 119 16.78 11.74 -17.92
C PRO A 119 16.88 12.44 -19.27
N LEU A 120 16.12 13.53 -19.45
CA LEU A 120 16.12 14.35 -20.67
C LEU A 120 17.53 14.86 -21.04
N ALA A 121 18.45 14.88 -20.06
CA ALA A 121 19.87 15.17 -20.26
C ALA A 121 20.62 14.14 -21.13
N LEU A 122 20.11 12.91 -21.28
CA LEU A 122 20.68 11.87 -22.16
C LEU A 122 20.10 11.89 -23.58
N LEU A 123 19.19 12.83 -23.89
CA LEU A 123 18.56 13.00 -25.20
C LEU A 123 19.13 14.21 -25.97
N LYS A 124 20.23 14.82 -25.49
CA LYS A 124 20.98 15.87 -26.19
C LYS A 124 22.31 15.34 -26.71
#